data_AF-A0A024LT99-F1
#
_entry.id   AF-A0A024LT99-F1
#
_cell.length_a   1.000
_cell.length_b   1.000
_cell.length_c   1.000
_cell.angle_alpha   90.00
_cell.angle_beta   90.00
_cell.angle_gamma   90.00
#
_symmetry.space_group_name_H-M   'P 1'
#
loop_
_entity.id
_entity.type
_entity.pdbx_description
1 polymer ?
#
loop_
_entity_poly.entity_id
_entity_poly.type
_entity_poly.pdbx_seq_one_letter_code
_entity_poly.pdbx_strand_id
1 'polypeptide(L)'
;MIKKQVPNVTFHTRVRDESVGGDNPYRWQDVNSDTYFKGKRVILFSLPGAFTPTCSTFQLPDFEKLYDEFKKVGIDEIYCLSVNDSFVMNAWGQKQGIKNVKLIPDGSGEFTRKMGMLVAKENLGFGMRSWRYAAVINDGVIEHWFEEKGYSDNCPTDPYEVSSPQHILKALQG
;
A
#
# COMPACT_ATOMS: atom_id res chain seq x y z
N MET A 1 17.07 -1.44 -2.51
CA MET A 1 16.27 -1.75 -1.31
C MET A 1 16.29 -3.23 -0.91
N ILE A 2 16.54 -4.16 -1.84
CA ILE A 2 16.59 -5.62 -1.60
C ILE A 2 17.51 -6.01 -0.42
N LYS A 3 17.13 -7.06 0.33
CA LYS A 3 17.79 -7.59 1.54
C LYS A 3 17.78 -6.66 2.77
N LYS A 4 17.07 -5.53 2.70
CA LYS A 4 16.83 -4.68 3.88
C LYS A 4 15.55 -5.11 4.58
N GLN A 5 15.53 -4.99 5.90
CA GLN A 5 14.32 -5.13 6.70
C GLN A 5 13.43 -3.89 6.50
N VAL A 6 12.12 -4.11 6.42
CA VAL A 6 11.15 -3.02 6.40
C VAL A 6 11.18 -2.24 7.71
N PRO A 7 10.86 -0.93 7.70
CA PRO A 7 10.81 -0.12 8.91
C PRO A 7 9.86 -0.70 9.97
N ASN A 8 10.33 -0.75 11.20
CA ASN A 8 9.47 -1.00 12.36
C ASN A 8 8.74 0.30 12.74
N VAL A 9 7.43 0.33 12.53
CA VAL A 9 6.55 1.46 12.86
C VAL A 9 5.18 0.98 13.34
N THR A 10 4.43 1.87 13.97
CA THR A 10 3.04 1.63 14.38
C THR A 10 2.10 2.46 13.52
N PHE A 11 1.14 1.80 12.88
CA PHE A 11 0.05 2.43 12.14
C PHE A 11 -1.16 2.62 13.07
N HIS A 12 -1.69 3.84 13.10
CA HIS A 12 -2.92 4.16 13.83
C HIS A 12 -4.12 3.87 12.94
N THR A 13 -4.67 2.66 13.09
CA THR A 13 -5.76 2.17 12.24
C THR A 13 -7.11 2.30 12.94
N ARG A 14 -8.17 2.32 12.12
CA ARG A 14 -9.54 2.12 12.55
C ARG A 14 -10.06 0.83 11.96
N VAL A 15 -10.40 -0.13 12.81
CA VAL A 15 -10.94 -1.44 12.40
C VAL A 15 -12.44 -1.51 12.64
N ARG A 16 -13.16 -2.09 11.68
CA ARG A 16 -14.61 -2.24 11.78
C ARG A 16 -14.93 -3.23 12.89
N ASP A 17 -15.82 -2.84 13.80
CA ASP A 17 -16.21 -3.61 14.97
C ASP A 17 -17.72 -3.41 15.19
N GLU A 18 -18.50 -4.45 14.89
CA GLU A 18 -19.96 -4.40 14.95
C GLU A 18 -20.50 -4.25 16.37
N SER A 19 -19.67 -4.54 17.39
CA SER A 19 -20.06 -4.33 18.79
C SER A 19 -20.10 -2.86 19.22
N VAL A 20 -19.45 -1.96 18.46
CA VAL A 20 -19.38 -0.52 18.76
C VAL A 20 -20.71 0.20 18.44
N GLY A 21 -21.57 -0.41 17.62
CA GLY A 21 -22.87 0.15 17.22
C GLY A 21 -22.77 1.49 16.45
N GLY A 22 -23.92 2.03 16.03
CA GLY A 22 -24.03 3.34 15.37
C GLY A 22 -23.52 3.42 13.92
N ASP A 23 -23.54 4.63 13.35
CA ASP A 23 -23.25 4.89 11.93
C ASP A 23 -21.76 4.75 11.57
N ASN A 24 -20.88 4.70 12.56
CA ASN A 24 -19.43 4.57 12.39
C ASN A 24 -18.86 3.47 13.30
N PRO A 25 -19.15 2.19 13.01
CA PRO A 25 -18.78 1.05 13.85
C PRO A 25 -17.30 0.70 13.66
N TYR A 26 -16.43 1.64 14.01
CA TYR A 26 -14.98 1.53 13.87
C TYR A 26 -14.30 1.94 15.18
N ARG A 27 -13.42 1.09 15.70
CA ARG A 27 -12.58 1.42 16.87
C ARG A 27 -11.13 1.67 16.48
N TRP A 28 -10.42 2.43 17.30
CA TRP A 28 -8.98 2.58 17.16
C TRP A 28 -8.26 1.26 17.45
N GLN A 29 -7.22 1.00 16.67
CA GLN A 29 -6.28 -0.09 16.87
C GLN A 29 -4.91 0.31 16.34
N ASP A 30 -3.92 0.30 17.22
CA ASP A 30 -2.53 0.42 16.83
C ASP A 30 -2.05 -0.92 16.28
N VAL A 31 -1.48 -0.89 15.07
CA VAL A 31 -0.97 -2.07 14.38
C VAL A 31 0.49 -1.86 14.04
N ASN A 32 1.37 -2.67 14.62
CA ASN A 32 2.78 -2.64 14.28
C ASN A 32 3.03 -3.26 12.89
N SER A 33 4.03 -2.76 12.16
CA SER A 33 4.46 -3.31 10.86
C SER A 33 4.72 -4.82 10.90
N ASP A 34 5.22 -5.37 12.01
CA ASP A 34 5.45 -6.81 12.17
C ASP A 34 4.15 -7.62 11.99
N THR A 35 2.99 -7.09 12.41
CA THR A 35 1.68 -7.74 12.22
C THR A 35 1.38 -7.95 10.73
N TYR A 36 1.87 -7.06 9.86
CA TYR A 36 1.70 -7.18 8.42
C TYR A 36 2.75 -8.10 7.79
N PHE A 37 4.03 -7.94 8.16
CA PHE A 37 5.15 -8.47 7.37
C PHE A 37 5.89 -9.68 7.97
N LYS A 38 5.80 -9.91 9.29
CA LYS A 38 6.54 -10.98 9.97
C LYS A 38 5.88 -12.34 9.73
N GLY A 39 6.68 -13.35 9.44
CA GLY A 39 6.23 -14.74 9.21
C GLY A 39 5.35 -14.92 7.96
N LYS A 40 5.35 -13.96 7.04
CA LYS A 40 4.57 -13.99 5.80
C LYS A 40 5.43 -13.56 4.62
N ARG A 41 5.08 -14.02 3.43
CA ARG A 41 5.54 -13.50 2.15
C ARG A 41 4.45 -12.68 1.52
N VAL A 42 4.58 -11.36 1.49
CA VAL A 42 3.49 -10.44 1.13
C VAL A 42 3.89 -9.50 0.01
N ILE A 43 2.90 -8.96 -0.67
CA ILE A 43 3.10 -7.79 -1.54
C ILE A 43 2.67 -6.55 -0.77
N LEU A 44 3.54 -5.55 -0.73
CA LEU A 44 3.19 -4.19 -0.37
C LEU A 44 3.27 -3.34 -1.64
N PHE A 45 2.19 -2.68 -2.04
CA PHE A 45 2.25 -1.63 -3.04
C PHE A 45 1.82 -0.30 -2.43
N SER A 46 2.51 0.76 -2.82
CA SER A 46 2.25 2.11 -2.37
C SER A 46 1.78 2.99 -3.52
N LEU A 47 1.01 4.01 -3.17
CA LEU A 47 0.43 4.94 -4.14
C LEU A 47 0.39 6.38 -3.60
N PRO A 48 0.27 7.38 -4.49
CA PRO A 48 0.28 8.79 -4.07
C PRO A 48 -0.89 9.22 -3.19
N GLY A 49 -2.09 8.69 -3.41
CA GLY A 49 -3.25 9.08 -2.59
C GLY A 49 -4.53 8.33 -2.95
N ALA A 50 -5.33 8.01 -1.92
CA ALA A 50 -6.69 7.52 -2.07
C ALA A 50 -7.55 8.47 -2.93
N PHE A 51 -8.56 7.94 -3.63
CA PHE A 51 -9.46 8.66 -4.53
C PHE A 51 -8.84 9.31 -5.78
N THR A 52 -7.53 9.21 -6.01
CA THR A 52 -6.88 9.73 -7.22
C THR A 52 -7.10 8.81 -8.43
N PRO A 53 -7.09 9.32 -9.69
CA PRO A 53 -7.54 8.58 -10.87
C PRO A 53 -6.82 7.25 -11.12
N THR A 54 -5.48 7.26 -11.29
CA THR A 54 -4.70 6.05 -11.61
C THR A 54 -4.82 5.00 -10.51
N CYS A 55 -4.81 5.45 -9.25
CA CYS A 55 -4.91 4.59 -8.07
C CYS A 55 -6.28 3.90 -7.97
N SER A 56 -7.35 4.63 -8.30
CA SER A 56 -8.75 4.19 -8.13
C SER A 56 -9.32 3.46 -9.35
N THR A 57 -8.74 3.67 -10.53
CA THR A 57 -9.22 3.06 -11.78
C THR A 57 -8.41 1.82 -12.15
N PHE A 58 -7.12 1.80 -11.84
CA PHE A 58 -6.21 0.73 -12.30
C PHE A 58 -5.52 0.01 -11.15
N GLN A 59 -4.68 0.69 -10.36
CA GLN A 59 -3.73 0.00 -9.47
C GLN A 59 -4.41 -0.88 -8.42
N LEU A 60 -5.22 -0.30 -7.51
CA LEU A 60 -5.90 -1.08 -6.48
C LEU A 60 -6.88 -2.12 -7.06
N PRO A 61 -7.75 -1.77 -8.03
CA PRO A 61 -8.64 -2.75 -8.65
C PRO A 61 -7.93 -3.93 -9.30
N ASP A 62 -6.79 -3.72 -9.94
CA ASP A 62 -6.09 -4.81 -10.63
C ASP A 62 -5.36 -5.74 -9.65
N PHE A 63 -4.85 -5.23 -8.53
CA PHE A 63 -4.36 -6.08 -7.44
C PHE A 63 -5.47 -6.91 -6.81
N GLU A 64 -6.67 -6.34 -6.65
CA GLU A 64 -7.85 -7.06 -6.15
C GLU A 64 -8.27 -8.19 -7.12
N LYS A 65 -8.29 -7.92 -8.43
CA LYS A 65 -8.63 -8.93 -9.45
C LYS A 65 -7.62 -10.07 -9.52
N LEU A 66 -6.33 -9.77 -9.36
CA LEU A 66 -5.23 -10.75 -9.46
C LEU A 66 -4.85 -11.37 -8.11
N TYR A 67 -5.61 -11.10 -7.05
CA TYR A 67 -5.31 -11.56 -5.69
C TYR A 67 -5.09 -13.08 -5.63
N ASP A 68 -6.01 -13.86 -6.20
CA ASP A 68 -5.92 -15.33 -6.19
C ASP A 68 -4.75 -15.87 -7.03
N GLU A 69 -4.33 -15.17 -8.07
CA GLU A 69 -3.14 -15.56 -8.84
C GLU A 69 -1.86 -15.34 -8.03
N PHE A 70 -1.80 -14.25 -7.23
CA PHE A 70 -0.71 -14.04 -6.29
C PHE A 70 -0.69 -15.10 -5.18
N LYS A 71 -1.86 -15.51 -4.68
CA LYS A 71 -1.97 -16.63 -3.73
C LYS A 71 -1.34 -17.91 -4.28
N LYS A 72 -1.57 -18.24 -5.56
CA LYS A 72 -1.02 -19.44 -6.22
C LYS A 72 0.51 -19.43 -6.33
N VAL A 73 1.13 -18.25 -6.39
CA VAL A 73 2.61 -18.10 -6.44
C VAL A 73 3.23 -17.85 -5.06
N GLY A 74 2.53 -18.22 -3.99
CA GLY A 74 3.05 -18.20 -2.63
C GLY A 74 3.09 -16.81 -1.99
N ILE A 75 2.22 -15.89 -2.40
CA ILE A 75 1.96 -14.66 -1.65
C ILE A 75 0.86 -14.93 -0.62
N ASP A 76 1.11 -14.54 0.63
CA ASP A 76 0.18 -14.70 1.73
C ASP A 76 -0.90 -13.62 1.73
N GLU A 77 -0.50 -12.37 1.54
CA GLU A 77 -1.35 -11.18 1.68
C GLU A 77 -0.89 -10.08 0.71
N ILE A 78 -1.81 -9.19 0.35
CA ILE A 78 -1.52 -7.99 -0.45
C ILE A 78 -1.97 -6.76 0.34
N TYR A 79 -1.05 -5.83 0.53
CA TYR A 79 -1.24 -4.59 1.26
C TYR A 79 -1.09 -3.38 0.34
N CYS A 80 -2.10 -2.50 0.37
CA CYS A 80 -2.07 -1.19 -0.26
C CYS A 80 -1.76 -0.12 0.81
N LEU A 81 -0.66 0.61 0.65
CA LEU A 81 -0.26 1.69 1.55
C LEU A 81 -0.41 3.05 0.89
N SER A 82 -0.86 4.04 1.65
CA SER A 82 -0.88 5.43 1.22
C SER A 82 -0.65 6.36 2.40
N VAL A 83 -0.09 7.54 2.11
CA VAL A 83 -0.02 8.66 3.06
C VAL A 83 -1.40 9.33 3.14
N ASN A 84 -2.31 8.63 3.80
CA ASN A 84 -3.67 9.04 4.13
C ASN A 84 -4.02 8.46 5.50
N ASP A 85 -4.89 9.14 6.24
CA ASP A 85 -5.39 8.64 7.53
C ASP A 85 -6.37 7.47 7.35
N SER A 86 -6.67 6.79 8.47
CA SER A 86 -7.51 5.59 8.45
C SER A 86 -8.97 5.86 8.05
N PHE A 87 -9.50 7.06 8.24
CA PHE A 87 -10.88 7.37 7.84
C PHE A 87 -10.97 7.39 6.32
N VAL A 88 -10.05 8.11 5.68
CA VAL A 88 -9.95 8.21 4.23
C VAL A 88 -9.70 6.84 3.61
N MET A 89 -8.75 6.06 4.15
CA MET A 89 -8.46 4.72 3.62
C MET A 89 -9.66 3.79 3.75
N ASN A 90 -10.37 3.79 4.89
CA ASN A 90 -11.56 2.95 5.07
C ASN A 90 -12.70 3.33 4.11
N ALA A 91 -13.01 4.62 3.99
CA ALA A 91 -14.06 5.10 3.08
C ALA A 91 -13.70 4.79 1.62
N TRP A 92 -12.43 4.92 1.25
CA TRP A 92 -11.96 4.59 -0.09
C TRP A 92 -12.07 3.09 -0.38
N GLY A 93 -11.63 2.23 0.55
CA GLY A 93 -11.76 0.78 0.41
C GLY A 93 -13.21 0.33 0.23
N GLN A 94 -14.13 0.88 1.04
CA GLN A 94 -15.56 0.62 0.88
C GLN A 94 -16.08 1.04 -0.50
N LYS A 95 -15.71 2.25 -0.97
CA LYS A 95 -16.12 2.74 -2.30
C LYS A 95 -15.56 1.90 -3.44
N GLN A 96 -14.34 1.37 -3.29
CA GLN A 96 -13.70 0.51 -4.27
C GLN A 96 -14.29 -0.91 -4.28
N GLY A 97 -15.01 -1.30 -3.22
CA GLY A 97 -15.58 -2.64 -3.09
C GLY A 97 -14.53 -3.74 -2.96
N ILE A 98 -13.32 -3.41 -2.48
CA ILE A 98 -12.24 -4.38 -2.26
C ILE A 98 -12.64 -5.36 -1.16
N LYS A 99 -12.27 -6.63 -1.34
CA LYS A 99 -12.59 -7.72 -0.42
C LYS A 99 -11.34 -8.36 0.14
N ASN A 100 -10.27 -8.43 -0.66
CA ASN A 100 -9.08 -9.21 -0.34
C ASN A 100 -7.87 -8.33 -0.03
N VAL A 101 -7.62 -7.28 -0.82
CA VAL A 101 -6.51 -6.35 -0.57
C VAL A 101 -6.77 -5.57 0.72
N LYS A 102 -5.78 -5.52 1.60
CA LYS A 102 -5.85 -4.80 2.88
C LYS A 102 -5.21 -3.43 2.77
N LEU A 103 -5.84 -2.41 3.38
CA LEU A 103 -5.38 -1.03 3.31
C LEU A 103 -4.58 -0.65 4.57
N ILE A 104 -3.41 -0.03 4.39
CA ILE A 104 -2.56 0.47 5.47
C ILE A 104 -2.56 2.01 5.44
N PRO A 105 -3.09 2.68 6.47
CA PRO A 105 -3.09 4.13 6.57
C PRO A 105 -1.77 4.64 7.16
N ASP A 106 -0.78 4.93 6.32
CA ASP A 106 0.46 5.59 6.76
C ASP A 106 0.25 7.11 6.90
N GLY A 107 -0.72 7.50 7.72
CA GLY A 107 -1.24 8.88 7.75
C GLY A 107 -0.20 9.95 8.14
N SER A 108 0.86 9.57 8.86
CA SER A 108 1.98 10.46 9.19
C SER A 108 3.15 10.36 8.19
N GLY A 109 3.06 9.46 7.21
CA GLY A 109 4.11 9.17 6.24
C GLY A 109 5.36 8.56 6.86
N GLU A 110 5.30 8.02 8.09
CA GLU A 110 6.49 7.56 8.81
C GLU A 110 7.09 6.33 8.13
N PHE A 111 6.26 5.35 7.76
CA PHE A 111 6.72 4.16 7.07
C PHE A 111 7.32 4.55 5.72
N THR A 112 6.58 5.37 4.95
CA THR A 112 6.96 5.86 3.64
C THR A 112 8.30 6.61 3.68
N ARG A 113 8.49 7.49 4.67
CA ARG A 113 9.74 8.22 4.89
C ARG A 113 10.91 7.28 5.21
N LYS A 114 10.70 6.31 6.11
CA LYS A 114 11.73 5.33 6.49
C LYS A 114 12.04 4.33 5.35
N MET A 115 11.10 4.10 4.44
CA MET A 115 11.32 3.37 3.19
C MET A 115 12.09 4.20 2.14
N GLY A 116 12.32 5.50 2.40
CA GLY A 116 12.95 6.41 1.45
C GLY A 116 12.04 6.81 0.29
N MET A 117 10.72 6.62 0.41
CA MET A 117 9.75 6.79 -0.67
C MET A 117 8.83 7.99 -0.47
N LEU A 118 9.13 8.90 0.46
CA LEU A 118 8.34 10.11 0.67
C LEU A 118 8.79 11.19 -0.31
N VAL A 119 7.86 11.78 -1.05
CA VAL A 119 8.08 12.87 -2.00
C VAL A 119 7.08 13.99 -1.80
N ALA A 120 7.46 15.22 -2.11
CA ALA A 120 6.55 16.34 -2.18
C ALA A 120 5.71 16.28 -3.46
N LYS A 121 4.41 16.53 -3.36
CA LYS A 121 3.48 16.68 -4.50
C LYS A 121 2.69 17.99 -4.36
N GLU A 122 3.41 19.07 -4.08
CA GLU A 122 2.86 20.43 -3.92
C GLU A 122 2.27 20.95 -5.23
N ASN A 123 2.82 20.53 -6.37
CA ASN A 123 2.27 20.83 -7.70
C ASN A 123 0.81 20.36 -7.89
N LEU A 124 0.32 19.44 -7.04
CA LEU A 124 -1.07 18.97 -7.00
C LEU A 124 -1.81 19.38 -5.72
N GLY A 125 -1.16 20.11 -4.81
CA GLY A 125 -1.70 20.47 -3.49
C GLY A 125 -1.83 19.30 -2.53
N PHE A 126 -1.02 18.24 -2.69
CA PHE A 126 -1.14 17.02 -1.90
C PHE A 126 -0.26 16.99 -0.65
N GLY A 127 0.72 17.90 -0.53
CA GLY A 127 1.76 17.82 0.48
C GLY A 127 2.71 16.64 0.24
N MET A 128 3.27 16.10 1.32
CA MET A 128 4.12 14.91 1.28
C MET A 128 3.31 13.64 1.05
N ARG A 129 3.69 12.83 0.07
CA ARG A 129 3.01 11.58 -0.32
C ARG A 129 4.01 10.46 -0.58
N SER A 130 3.51 9.24 -0.67
CA SER A 130 4.34 8.15 -1.15
C SER A 130 4.56 8.25 -2.65
N TRP A 131 5.80 8.01 -3.06
CA TRP A 131 6.09 7.58 -4.41
C TRP A 131 5.39 6.26 -4.71
N ARG A 132 5.10 6.01 -5.99
CA ARG A 132 4.48 4.76 -6.42
C ARG A 132 5.55 3.68 -6.54
N TYR A 133 5.38 2.60 -5.78
CA TYR A 133 6.26 1.44 -5.84
C TYR A 133 5.50 0.18 -5.38
N ALA A 134 6.08 -0.98 -5.63
CA ALA A 134 5.70 -2.21 -4.98
C ALA A 134 6.94 -2.98 -4.49
N ALA A 135 6.75 -3.83 -3.48
CA ALA A 135 7.77 -4.68 -2.93
C ALA A 135 7.17 -6.04 -2.59
N VAL A 136 7.94 -7.10 -2.85
CA VAL A 136 7.68 -8.43 -2.27
C VAL A 136 8.51 -8.50 -1.01
N ILE A 137 7.87 -8.77 0.12
CA ILE A 137 8.48 -8.77 1.44
C ILE A 137 8.30 -10.17 2.04
N ASN A 138 9.38 -10.83 2.38
CA ASN A 138 9.39 -12.15 2.99
C ASN A 138 9.96 -12.06 4.41
N ASP A 139 9.12 -12.34 5.42
CA ASP A 139 9.45 -12.23 6.84
C ASP A 139 10.07 -10.87 7.21
N GLY A 140 9.41 -9.80 6.77
CA GLY A 140 9.88 -8.43 6.96
C GLY A 140 11.10 -8.03 6.12
N VAL A 141 11.68 -8.92 5.29
CA VAL A 141 12.83 -8.61 4.43
C VAL A 141 12.39 -8.38 2.99
N ILE A 142 12.86 -7.29 2.37
CA ILE A 142 12.53 -6.97 0.98
C ILE A 142 13.24 -7.96 0.03
N GLU A 143 12.45 -8.78 -0.66
CA GLU A 143 12.87 -9.79 -1.65
C GLU A 143 12.96 -9.17 -3.05
N HIS A 144 11.90 -8.46 -3.46
CA HIS A 144 11.83 -7.76 -4.76
C HIS A 144 11.42 -6.30 -4.58
N TRP A 145 11.87 -5.43 -5.49
CA TRP A 145 11.62 -3.99 -5.46
C TRP A 145 11.22 -3.48 -6.85
N PHE A 146 10.04 -2.87 -6.95
CA PHE A 146 9.43 -2.39 -8.19
C PHE A 146 9.07 -0.91 -8.03
N GLU A 147 10.04 -0.03 -8.25
CA GLU A 147 9.90 1.41 -8.08
C GLU A 147 9.69 2.10 -9.42
N GLU A 148 8.65 2.93 -9.52
CA GLU A 148 8.41 3.69 -10.74
C GLU A 148 9.55 4.67 -11.05
N LYS A 149 9.84 4.85 -12.34
CA LYS A 149 10.90 5.77 -12.79
C LYS A 149 10.50 7.23 -12.55
N GLY A 150 11.49 8.09 -12.37
CA GLY A 150 11.27 9.53 -12.21
C GLY A 150 10.97 9.96 -10.77
N TYR A 151 11.38 9.15 -9.79
CA TYR A 151 11.36 9.50 -8.38
C TYR A 151 11.93 10.90 -8.16
N SER A 152 11.05 11.84 -7.80
CA SER A 152 11.38 13.24 -7.57
C SER A 152 10.22 13.96 -6.92
N ASP A 153 10.54 15.02 -6.17
CA ASP A 153 9.56 15.99 -5.72
C ASP A 153 8.91 16.69 -6.92
N ASN A 154 7.60 16.89 -6.83
CA ASN A 154 6.79 17.56 -7.84
C ASN A 154 6.93 16.98 -9.26
N CYS A 155 7.17 15.67 -9.36
CA CYS A 155 7.21 14.96 -10.63
C CYS A 155 5.95 15.30 -11.45
N PRO A 156 6.09 15.77 -12.72
CA PRO A 156 4.98 16.26 -13.52
C PRO A 156 4.14 15.13 -14.14
N THR A 157 4.66 13.90 -14.12
CA THR A 157 4.00 12.71 -14.65
C THR A 157 3.49 11.81 -13.52
N ASP A 158 2.61 10.88 -13.89
CA ASP A 158 2.08 9.86 -12.98
C ASP A 158 2.45 8.45 -13.50
N PRO A 159 3.71 8.02 -13.33
CA PRO A 159 4.18 6.75 -13.87
C PRO A 159 3.48 5.57 -13.19
N TYR A 160 3.13 4.57 -13.99
CA TYR A 160 2.54 3.31 -13.55
C TYR A 160 2.85 2.21 -14.58
N GLU A 161 4.01 1.60 -14.43
CA GLU A 161 4.51 0.57 -15.33
C GLU A 161 5.02 -0.63 -14.54
N VAL A 162 6.10 -0.43 -13.78
CA VAL A 162 6.84 -1.53 -13.13
C VAL A 162 6.17 -2.02 -11.85
N SER A 163 5.39 -1.16 -11.18
CA SER A 163 4.62 -1.49 -9.98
C SER A 163 3.22 -2.05 -10.28
N SER A 164 2.91 -2.32 -11.55
CA SER A 164 1.66 -2.97 -11.94
C SER A 164 1.61 -4.43 -11.48
N PRO A 165 0.44 -4.95 -11.08
CA PRO A 165 0.34 -6.33 -10.62
C PRO A 165 0.67 -7.34 -11.72
N GLN A 166 0.41 -7.03 -12.99
CA GLN A 166 0.77 -7.90 -14.11
C GLN A 166 2.29 -8.02 -14.27
N HIS A 167 3.02 -6.91 -14.13
CA HIS A 167 4.49 -6.91 -14.19
C HIS A 167 5.08 -7.72 -13.04
N ILE A 168 4.56 -7.52 -11.82
CA ILE A 168 5.03 -8.23 -10.62
C ILE A 168 4.72 -9.72 -10.72
N LEU A 169 3.49 -10.09 -11.10
CA LEU A 169 3.10 -11.50 -11.23
C LEU A 169 3.99 -12.23 -12.24
N LYS A 170 4.27 -11.60 -13.39
CA LYS A 170 5.20 -12.14 -14.38
C LYS A 170 6.61 -12.32 -13.81
N ALA A 171 7.09 -11.37 -13.00
CA ALA A 171 8.40 -11.46 -12.36
C ALA A 171 8.48 -12.56 -11.29
N LEU A 172 7.35 -12.97 -10.71
CA LEU A 172 7.27 -14.05 -9.71
C LEU A 172 7.05 -15.44 -10.32
N GLN A 173 6.65 -15.51 -11.58
CA GLN A 173 6.41 -16.77 -12.32
C GLN A 173 7.61 -17.21 -13.17
N GLY A 174 8.61 -16.34 -13.36
CA GLY A 174 9.86 -16.63 -14.06
C GLY A 174 10.98 -17.00 -13.11
#